data_AF-A0AA96JAH2-F1
#
_entry.id   AF-A0AA96JAH2-F1
#
_cell.length_a   1.000
_cell.length_b   1.000
_cell.length_c   1.000
_cell.angle_alpha   90.00
_cell.angle_beta   90.00
_cell.angle_gamma   90.00
#
_symmetry.space_group_name_H-M   'P 1'
#
loop_
_entity.id
_entity.type
_entity.pdbx_description
1 polymer ?
#
loop_
_entity_poly.entity_id
_entity_poly.type
_entity_poly.pdbx_seq_one_letter_code
_entity_poly.pdbx_strand_id
1 'polypeptide(L)'
;MGTDVAGVVVALGAGATRFAVGDEVFGTADGSFAQLAIAKEEHLDRLRRLAESGALRAAVGSRYPLERVSDAVSDLAAGRIAGKAVVTVRGAR
;
A
#
# COMPACT_ATOMS: atom_id res chain seq x y z
N MET A 1 8.08 -4.77 -12.53
CA MET A 1 8.12 -5.54 -11.29
C MET A 1 7.46 -4.67 -10.23
N GLY A 2 6.46 -5.16 -9.51
CA GLY A 2 5.74 -4.40 -8.50
C GLY A 2 6.69 -3.89 -7.44
N THR A 3 6.56 -2.62 -7.10
CA THR A 3 7.36 -1.95 -6.07
C THR A 3 6.50 -1.37 -4.97
N ASP A 4 5.20 -1.19 -5.20
CA ASP A 4 4.27 -0.69 -4.19
C ASP A 4 4.09 -1.75 -3.08
N VAL A 5 4.21 -1.34 -1.82
CA VAL A 5 3.91 -2.16 -0.64
C VAL A 5 2.95 -1.44 0.30
N ALA A 6 2.08 -2.21 0.93
CA ALA A 6 1.37 -1.83 2.13
C ALA A 6 1.28 -3.07 3.04
N GLY A 7 1.46 -2.91 4.35
CA GLY A 7 1.48 -4.03 5.27
C GLY A 7 1.90 -3.62 6.67
N VAL A 8 2.36 -4.61 7.45
CA VAL A 8 2.80 -4.45 8.83
C VAL A 8 4.27 -4.81 8.95
N VAL A 9 5.04 -4.02 9.70
CA VAL A 9 6.44 -4.35 10.01
C VAL A 9 6.47 -5.58 10.92
N VAL A 10 7.06 -6.68 10.45
CA VAL A 10 7.17 -7.94 11.24
C VAL A 10 8.56 -8.19 11.81
N ALA A 11 9.58 -7.48 11.31
CA ALA A 11 10.97 -7.58 11.77
C ALA A 11 11.74 -6.29 11.45
N LEU A 12 12.80 -6.03 12.22
CA LEU A 12 13.67 -4.87 12.05
C LEU A 12 15.11 -5.32 11.74
N GLY A 13 15.76 -4.62 10.82
CA GLY A 13 17.20 -4.75 10.62
C GLY A 13 17.99 -3.94 11.65
N ALA A 14 19.27 -4.27 11.86
CA ALA A 14 20.12 -3.70 12.91
C ALA A 14 20.26 -2.16 12.89
N GLY A 15 19.98 -1.50 11.76
CA GLY A 15 20.04 -0.04 11.62
C GLY A 15 18.68 0.67 11.57
N ALA A 16 17.59 -0.05 11.77
CA ALA A 16 16.25 0.54 11.76
C ALA A 16 15.99 1.32 13.06
N THR A 17 15.55 2.56 12.95
CA THR A 17 15.32 3.47 14.08
C THR A 17 13.99 4.24 14.00
N ARG A 18 13.27 4.18 12.88
CA ARG A 18 12.07 5.00 12.62
C ARG A 18 10.76 4.24 12.72
N PHE A 19 10.84 2.91 12.73
CA PHE A 19 9.69 2.01 12.78
C PHE A 19 9.87 0.97 13.88
N ALA A 20 8.74 0.46 14.38
CA ALA A 20 8.64 -0.65 15.30
C ALA A 20 7.94 -1.85 14.64
N VAL A 21 8.17 -3.04 15.17
CA VAL A 21 7.35 -4.21 14.82
C VAL A 21 5.90 -3.92 15.22
N GLY A 22 4.96 -4.17 14.31
CA GLY A 22 3.54 -3.84 14.45
C GLY A 22 3.12 -2.55 13.75
N ASP A 23 4.06 -1.71 13.29
CA ASP A 23 3.70 -0.49 12.55
C ASP A 23 3.05 -0.82 11.21
N GLU A 24 1.92 -0.18 10.93
CA GLU A 24 1.33 -0.15 9.60
C GLU A 24 2.13 0.78 8.69
N VAL A 25 2.52 0.28 7.53
CA VAL A 25 3.37 1.00 6.58
C VAL A 25 2.81 0.90 5.17
N PHE A 26 3.06 1.95 4.39
CA PHE A 26 2.91 1.94 2.95
C PHE A 26 4.14 2.60 2.34
N GLY A 27 4.55 2.14 1.16
CA GLY A 27 5.73 2.69 0.52
C GLY A 27 6.18 1.91 -0.70
N THR A 28 7.49 1.93 -0.94
CA THR A 28 8.10 1.13 -2.00
C THR A 28 9.16 0.16 -1.48
N ALA A 29 9.15 -1.05 -2.01
CA ALA A 29 10.13 -2.08 -1.73
C ALA A 29 10.33 -2.98 -2.97
N ASP A 30 11.55 -3.48 -3.14
CA ASP A 30 11.81 -4.48 -4.18
C ASP A 30 11.23 -5.84 -3.75
N GLY A 31 10.74 -6.61 -4.72
CA GLY A 31 10.18 -7.94 -4.45
C GLY A 31 8.82 -7.93 -3.74
N SER A 32 8.03 -6.86 -3.87
CA SER A 32 6.75 -6.68 -3.15
C SER A 32 5.64 -7.68 -3.48
N PHE A 33 5.84 -8.56 -4.46
CA PHE A 33 4.92 -9.66 -4.75
C PHE A 33 5.02 -10.83 -3.76
N ALA A 34 6.12 -10.91 -3.00
CA ALA A 34 6.27 -11.91 -1.95
C ALA A 34 5.45 -11.53 -0.70
N GLN A 35 5.18 -12.52 0.16
CA GLN A 35 4.49 -12.28 1.44
C GLN A 35 5.28 -11.34 2.37
N LEU A 36 6.60 -11.30 2.21
CA LEU A 36 7.51 -10.43 2.93
C LEU A 36 8.45 -9.75 1.94
N ALA A 37 8.67 -8.46 2.14
CA ALA A 37 9.64 -7.67 1.38
C ALA A 37 10.53 -6.89 2.35
N ILE A 38 11.82 -6.79 2.02
CA ILE A 38 12.74 -5.93 2.76
C ILE A 38 12.66 -4.54 2.16
N ALA A 39 12.31 -3.56 3.00
CA ALA A 39 12.25 -2.16 2.61
C ALA A 39 13.34 -1.36 3.35
N LYS A 40 13.92 -0.38 2.66
CA LYS A 40 14.71 0.66 3.34
C LYS A 40 13.75 1.58 4.09
N GLU A 41 14.05 1.91 5.34
CA GLU A 41 13.21 2.81 6.14
C GLU A 41 12.88 4.12 5.42
N GLU A 42 13.87 4.68 4.71
CA GLU A 42 13.71 5.93 3.98
C GLU A 42 12.58 5.86 2.93
N HIS A 43 12.41 4.71 2.27
CA HIS A 43 11.38 4.54 1.24
C HIS A 43 9.96 4.52 1.83
N LEU A 44 9.81 3.97 3.04
CA LEU A 44 8.53 3.96 3.76
C LEU A 44 8.26 5.34 4.37
N ASP A 45 9.26 5.90 5.04
CA ASP A 45 9.16 7.14 5.80
C ASP A 45 8.94 8.37 4.91
N ARG A 46 9.51 8.39 3.70
CA ARG A 46 9.27 9.47 2.73
C ARG A 46 7.79 9.58 2.35
N LEU A 47 7.14 8.46 2.04
CA LEU A 47 5.74 8.45 1.64
C LEU A 47 4.81 8.73 2.82
N ARG A 48 5.12 8.21 4.01
CA ARG A 48 4.45 8.56 5.27
C ARG A 48 4.38 10.08 5.47
N ARG A 49 5.53 10.75 5.49
CA ARG A 49 5.59 12.21 5.74
C ARG A 49 4.81 13.03 4.73
N LEU A 50 4.87 12.65 3.45
CA LEU A 50 4.12 13.35 2.40
C LEU A 50 2.61 13.19 2.58
N ALA A 51 2.14 12.03 3.00
CA ALA A 51 0.72 11.81 3.28
C ALA A 51 0.24 12.59 4.51
N GLU A 52 1.00 12.50 5.62
CA GLU A 52 0.70 13.19 6.88
C GLU A 52 0.66 14.71 6.71
N SER A 53 1.64 15.28 6.00
CA SER A 53 1.71 16.73 5.75
C SER A 53 0.61 17.28 4.84
N GLY A 54 -0.12 16.42 4.13
CA GLY A 54 -1.08 16.88 3.13
C GLY A 54 -0.58 16.94 1.70
N ALA A 55 0.74 16.90 1.51
CA ALA A 55 1.37 17.06 0.19
C ALA A 55 1.09 15.89 -0.77
N LEU A 56 0.74 14.72 -0.24
CA LEU A 56 0.32 13.55 -1.00
C LEU A 56 -1.09 13.13 -0.60
N ARG A 57 -1.93 12.92 -1.62
CA ARG A 57 -3.26 12.32 -1.51
C ARG A 57 -3.37 11.23 -2.56
N ALA A 58 -3.80 10.04 -2.16
CA ALA A 58 -4.06 8.97 -3.11
C ALA A 58 -5.22 9.37 -4.04
N ALA A 59 -4.98 9.37 -5.34
CA ALA A 59 -6.03 9.54 -6.33
C ALA A 59 -6.86 8.25 -6.44
N VAL A 60 -7.98 8.20 -5.70
CA VAL A 60 -8.92 7.08 -5.75
C VAL A 60 -9.92 7.33 -6.88
N GLY A 61 -9.75 6.64 -8.01
CA GLY A 61 -10.64 6.79 -9.16
C GLY A 61 -11.94 6.00 -9.02
N SER A 62 -11.89 4.86 -8.32
CA SER A 62 -13.05 3.98 -8.17
C SER A 62 -12.98 3.18 -6.88
N ARG A 63 -14.16 2.91 -6.30
CA ARG A 63 -14.31 2.10 -5.08
C ARG A 63 -15.30 0.97 -5.34
N TYR A 64 -14.93 -0.25 -4.97
CA TYR A 64 -15.74 -1.45 -5.14
C TYR A 64 -15.90 -2.15 -3.80
N PRO A 65 -17.09 -2.66 -3.45
CA PRO A 65 -17.20 -3.57 -2.32
C PRO A 65 -16.55 -4.91 -2.65
N LEU A 66 -16.18 -5.69 -1.63
CA LEU A 66 -15.45 -6.95 -1.79
C LEU A 66 -16.17 -7.93 -2.74
N GLU A 67 -17.50 -7.98 -2.71
CA GLU A 67 -18.32 -8.80 -3.59
C GLU A 67 -18.24 -8.41 -5.08
N ARG A 68 -17.67 -7.24 -5.41
CA ARG A 68 -17.50 -6.75 -6.79
C ARG A 68 -16.04 -6.68 -7.24
N VAL A 69 -15.14 -7.43 -6.59
CA VAL A 69 -13.72 -7.48 -6.99
C VAL A 69 -13.52 -7.89 -8.45
N SER A 70 -14.33 -8.81 -8.98
CA SER A 70 -14.23 -9.22 -10.39
C SER A 70 -14.43 -8.05 -11.36
N ASP A 71 -15.32 -7.11 -11.03
CA ASP A 71 -15.56 -5.94 -11.86
C ASP A 71 -14.42 -4.93 -11.73
N ALA A 72 -13.88 -4.76 -10.52
CA ALA A 72 -12.71 -3.93 -10.29
C ALA A 72 -11.51 -4.40 -11.15
N VAL A 73 -11.28 -5.71 -11.23
CA VAL A 73 -10.23 -6.30 -12.07
C VAL A 73 -10.54 -6.08 -13.56
N SER A 74 -11.80 -6.26 -13.98
CA SER A 74 -12.21 -6.07 -15.37
C SER A 74 -12.08 -4.61 -15.82
N ASP A 75 -12.47 -3.66 -14.97
CA ASP A 75 -12.34 -2.22 -15.21
C ASP A 75 -10.88 -1.78 -15.24
N LEU A 76 -10.04 -2.32 -14.34
CA LEU A 76 -8.60 -2.08 -14.33
C LEU A 76 -7.95 -2.60 -15.62
N ALA A 77 -8.24 -3.84 -16.01
CA ALA A 77 -7.69 -4.47 -17.22
C ALA A 77 -8.10 -3.73 -18.49
N ALA A 78 -9.30 -3.15 -18.52
CA ALA A 78 -9.78 -2.34 -19.62
C ALA A 78 -9.33 -0.87 -19.56
N GLY A 79 -8.51 -0.48 -18.58
CA GLY A 79 -8.00 0.89 -18.43
C GLY A 79 -9.06 1.93 -18.04
N ARG A 80 -10.20 1.50 -17.48
CA ARG A 80 -11.32 2.40 -17.11
C ARG A 80 -11.10 3.13 -15.79
N ILE A 81 -10.05 2.79 -15.05
CA ILE A 81 -9.78 3.36 -13.73
C ILE A 81 -8.63 4.37 -13.82
N ALA A 82 -8.94 5.64 -13.57
CA ALA A 82 -7.93 6.67 -13.40
C ALA A 82 -7.35 6.61 -11.97
N GLY A 83 -6.05 6.35 -11.83
CA GLY A 83 -5.39 6.26 -10.53
C GLY A 83 -5.56 4.89 -9.87
N LYS A 84 -5.92 4.85 -8.59
CA LYS A 84 -6.03 3.61 -7.81
C LYS A 84 -7.49 3.16 -7.67
N ALA A 85 -7.71 1.85 -7.84
CA ALA A 85 -8.93 1.17 -7.43
C ALA A 85 -8.84 0.81 -5.94
N VAL A 86 -9.91 1.01 -5.19
CA VAL A 86 -9.99 0.61 -3.77
C VAL A 86 -11.08 -0.43 -3.59
N VAL A 87 -10.72 -1.58 -3.00
CA VAL A 87 -11.69 -2.58 -2.57
C VAL A 87 -12.00 -2.34 -1.09
N THR A 88 -13.27 -2.10 -0.78
CA THR A 88 -13.73 -1.90 0.60
C THR A 88 -14.16 -3.23 1.19
N VAL A 89 -13.47 -3.67 2.23
CA VAL A 89 -13.86 -4.81 3.06
C VAL A 89 -14.59 -4.24 4.28
N ARG A 90 -15.85 -4.64 4.51
CA ARG A 90 -16.51 -4.34 5.79
C ARG A 90 -15.91 -5.30 6.83
N GLY A 91 -15.22 -4.75 7.82
CA GLY A 91 -14.57 -5.54 8.86
C GLY A 91 -15.58 -6.27 9.74
N ALA A 92 -15.35 -7.57 9.93
CA ALA A 92 -15.40 -8.14 11.27
C ALA A 92 -14.44 -7.32 12.16
N ARG A 93 -14.90 -7.03 13.37
CA ARG A 93 -14.32 -6.09 14.32
C ARG A 93 -12.94 -6.52 14.81
#